data_AF-A0A5R2N0Z2-F1
#
_entry.id   AF-A0A5R2N0Z2-F1
#
_cell.length_a   1.000
_cell.length_b   1.000
_cell.length_c   1.000
_cell.angle_alpha   90.00
_cell.angle_beta   90.00
_cell.angle_gamma   90.00
#
_symmetry.space_group_name_H-M   'P 1'
#
loop_
_entity.id
_entity.type
_entity.pdbx_description
1 polymer ?
#
loop_
_entity_poly.entity_id
_entity_poly.type
_entity_poly.pdbx_seq_one_letter_code
_entity_poly.pdbx_strand_id
1 'polypeptide(L)'
;MAPADQTRKAQTSRAKADDTASRLVAWYDAHHRELPWRVTPREHARGVRPDPYRIWLSEVMLQQTTVEAVKSYFRAFVEKWP
;
A
#
# COMPACT_ATOMS: atom_id res chain seq x y z
N MET A 1 -24.57 -36.24 -19.31
CA MET A 1 -23.77 -35.89 -18.11
C MET A 1 -23.13 -34.54 -18.39
N ALA A 2 -23.78 -33.44 -17.99
CA ALA A 2 -23.44 -32.07 -18.39
C ALA A 2 -22.76 -31.30 -17.22
N PRO A 3 -21.69 -30.51 -17.46
CA PRO A 3 -21.05 -29.69 -16.44
C PRO A 3 -21.64 -28.27 -16.47
N ALA A 4 -22.52 -27.93 -15.53
CA ALA A 4 -23.19 -26.61 -15.51
C ALA A 4 -22.98 -25.79 -14.23
N ASP A 5 -22.05 -26.18 -13.33
CA ASP A 5 -22.03 -25.65 -11.95
C ASP A 5 -20.79 -24.81 -11.57
N GLN A 6 -19.87 -24.54 -12.52
CA GLN A 6 -18.62 -23.82 -12.22
C GLN A 6 -18.71 -22.30 -12.45
N THR A 7 -19.57 -21.82 -13.35
CA THR A 7 -19.66 -20.40 -13.73
C THR A 7 -20.36 -19.51 -12.68
N ARG A 8 -21.25 -20.07 -11.84
CA ARG A 8 -21.98 -19.30 -10.81
C ARG A 8 -21.11 -18.99 -9.57
N LYS A 9 -20.24 -19.91 -9.15
CA LYS A 9 -19.36 -19.71 -7.98
C LYS A 9 -18.31 -18.61 -8.20
N ALA A 10 -17.78 -18.49 -9.42
CA ALA A 10 -16.78 -17.48 -9.78
C ALA A 10 -17.35 -16.04 -9.86
N GLN A 11 -18.63 -15.89 -10.18
CA GLN A 11 -19.30 -14.58 -10.20
C GLN A 11 -19.59 -14.08 -8.78
N THR A 12 -20.04 -14.96 -7.88
CA THR A 12 -20.31 -14.62 -6.48
C THR A 12 -19.03 -14.23 -5.72
N SER A 13 -17.88 -14.86 -6.02
CA SER A 13 -16.61 -14.51 -5.38
C SER A 13 -16.06 -13.16 -5.84
N ARG A 14 -16.22 -12.81 -7.12
CA ARG A 14 -15.75 -11.53 -7.68
C ARG A 14 -16.56 -10.34 -7.15
N ALA A 15 -17.88 -10.45 -7.13
CA ALA A 15 -18.75 -9.40 -6.58
C ALA A 15 -18.52 -9.16 -5.08
N LYS A 16 -18.18 -10.20 -4.31
CA LYS A 16 -17.84 -10.08 -2.87
C LYS A 16 -16.43 -9.54 -2.63
N ALA A 17 -15.49 -9.85 -3.53
CA ALA A 17 -14.12 -9.30 -3.49
C ALA A 17 -14.13 -7.80 -3.79
N ASP A 18 -14.98 -7.33 -4.71
CA ASP A 18 -15.15 -5.91 -5.01
C ASP A 18 -15.64 -5.13 -3.77
N ASP A 19 -16.54 -5.71 -2.95
CA ASP A 19 -16.96 -5.11 -1.67
C ASP A 19 -15.81 -4.99 -0.67
N THR A 20 -15.06 -6.08 -0.46
CA THR A 20 -13.98 -6.10 0.56
C THR A 20 -12.82 -5.19 0.15
N ALA A 21 -12.40 -5.26 -1.11
CA ALA A 21 -11.31 -4.44 -1.64
C ALA A 21 -11.67 -2.95 -1.56
N SER A 22 -12.88 -2.56 -2.00
CA SER A 22 -13.34 -1.16 -1.95
C SER A 22 -13.41 -0.65 -0.52
N ARG A 23 -13.92 -1.45 0.42
CA ARG A 23 -13.98 -1.08 1.85
C ARG A 23 -12.59 -0.95 2.47
N LEU A 24 -11.64 -1.81 2.11
CA LEU A 24 -10.26 -1.73 2.59
C LEU A 24 -9.57 -0.46 2.07
N VAL A 25 -9.72 -0.15 0.79
CA VAL A 25 -9.16 1.07 0.20
C VAL A 25 -9.77 2.32 0.85
N ALA A 26 -11.09 2.37 1.02
CA ALA A 26 -11.76 3.49 1.69
C ALA A 26 -11.31 3.66 3.15
N TRP A 27 -11.10 2.56 3.87
CA TRP A 27 -10.56 2.61 5.23
C TRP A 27 -9.12 3.14 5.24
N TYR A 28 -8.27 2.69 4.32
CA TYR A 28 -6.89 3.16 4.18
C TYR A 28 -6.82 4.64 3.86
N ASP A 29 -7.67 5.13 2.97
CA ASP A 29 -7.74 6.55 2.62
C ASP A 29 -8.01 7.43 3.85
N ALA A 30 -8.86 6.96 4.76
CA ALA A 30 -9.22 7.67 5.98
C ALA A 30 -8.24 7.46 7.16
N HIS A 31 -7.56 6.32 7.26
CA HIS A 31 -6.81 5.90 8.47
C HIS A 31 -5.34 5.55 8.24
N HIS A 32 -4.79 5.77 7.04
CA HIS A 32 -3.38 5.54 6.79
C HIS A 32 -2.48 6.32 7.75
N ARG A 33 -1.33 5.73 8.08
CA ARG A 33 -0.29 6.41 8.84
C ARG A 33 0.53 7.28 7.91
N GLU A 34 0.89 8.48 8.36
CA GLU A 34 1.88 9.31 7.70
C GLU A 34 3.28 8.76 7.96
N LEU A 35 3.96 8.34 6.89
CA LEU A 35 5.31 7.78 6.92
C LEU A 35 6.16 8.46 5.85
N PRO A 36 7.42 8.83 6.14
CA PRO A 36 8.21 9.70 5.26
C PRO A 36 8.62 9.06 3.91
N TRP A 37 8.48 7.75 3.78
CA TRP A 37 8.70 7.00 2.53
C TRP A 37 7.40 6.71 1.75
N ARG A 38 6.23 7.05 2.31
CA ARG A 38 4.94 6.86 1.63
C ARG A 38 4.48 8.16 0.99
N VAL A 39 3.84 8.02 -0.17
CA VAL A 39 2.96 9.05 -0.71
C VAL A 39 1.57 8.78 -0.15
N THR A 40 1.02 9.73 0.59
CA THR A 40 -0.33 9.64 1.14
C THR A 40 -1.37 9.66 0.02
N PRO A 41 -2.58 9.12 0.23
CA PRO A 41 -3.70 9.24 -0.71
C PRO A 41 -3.95 10.69 -1.18
N ARG A 42 -3.81 11.67 -0.26
CA ARG A 42 -3.95 13.10 -0.57
C ARG A 42 -2.85 13.60 -1.51
N GLU A 43 -1.60 13.20 -1.29
CA GLU A 43 -0.48 13.57 -2.16
C GLU A 43 -0.59 12.90 -3.53
N HIS A 44 -0.98 11.62 -3.56
CA HIS A 44 -1.20 10.89 -4.80
C HIS A 44 -2.30 11.54 -5.65
N ALA A 45 -3.41 11.95 -5.03
CA ALA A 45 -4.50 12.69 -5.68
C ALA A 45 -4.04 14.06 -6.24
N ARG A 46 -2.99 14.66 -5.65
CA ARG A 46 -2.35 15.89 -6.15
C ARG A 46 -1.32 15.65 -7.25
N GLY A 47 -1.13 14.41 -7.69
CA GLY A 47 -0.18 14.05 -8.74
C GLY A 47 1.21 13.73 -8.25
N VAL A 48 1.48 13.74 -6.95
CA VAL A 48 2.77 13.30 -6.40
C VAL A 48 2.95 11.82 -6.71
N ARG A 49 4.12 11.46 -7.26
CA ARG A 49 4.48 10.08 -7.57
C ARG A 49 5.47 9.56 -6.53
N PRO A 50 5.35 8.28 -6.15
CA PRO A 50 6.32 7.69 -5.25
C PRO A 50 7.68 7.56 -5.94
N ASP A 51 8.73 7.85 -5.18
CA ASP A 51 10.11 7.72 -5.63
C ASP A 51 10.58 6.26 -5.45
N PRO A 52 10.96 5.55 -6.53
CA PRO A 52 11.42 4.17 -6.46
C PRO A 52 12.62 3.95 -5.53
N TYR A 53 13.56 4.90 -5.49
CA TYR A 53 14.74 4.82 -4.62
C TYR A 53 14.34 4.85 -3.15
N ARG A 54 13.47 5.81 -2.79
CA ARG A 54 12.94 5.97 -1.44
C ARG A 54 12.10 4.78 -1.00
N ILE A 55 11.29 4.20 -1.91
CA ILE A 55 10.54 2.96 -1.63
C ILE A 55 11.53 1.83 -1.32
N TRP A 56 12.44 1.53 -2.24
CA TRP A 56 13.37 0.43 -2.10
C TRP A 56 14.19 0.54 -0.80
N LEU A 57 14.71 1.72 -0.51
CA LEU A 57 15.45 1.98 0.73
C LEU A 57 14.60 1.71 1.97
N SER A 58 13.34 2.18 1.97
CA SER A 58 12.43 1.96 3.10
C SER A 58 12.13 0.47 3.33
N GLU A 59 11.95 -0.30 2.26
CA GLU A 59 11.72 -1.74 2.35
C GLU A 59 12.93 -2.47 2.93
N VAL A 60 14.15 -2.13 2.49
CA VAL A 60 15.39 -2.67 3.06
C VAL A 60 15.53 -2.33 4.54
N MET A 61 15.27 -1.06 4.92
CA MET A 61 15.38 -0.63 6.32
C MET A 61 14.35 -1.29 7.23
N LEU A 62 13.15 -1.61 6.73
CA LEU A 62 12.06 -2.20 7.51
C LEU A 62 12.20 -3.72 7.72
N GLN A 63 13.14 -4.38 7.06
CA GLN A 63 13.40 -5.80 7.28
C GLN A 63 13.93 -6.03 8.70
N GLN A 64 13.27 -6.90 9.46
CA GLN A 64 13.66 -7.26 10.84
C GLN A 64 13.78 -6.05 11.80
N THR A 65 13.18 -4.89 11.46
CA THR A 65 13.13 -3.70 12.32
C THR A 65 11.70 -3.21 12.51
N THR A 66 11.52 -2.10 13.22
CA THR A 66 10.20 -1.50 13.46
C THR A 66 10.07 -0.14 12.78
N VAL A 67 8.84 0.23 12.42
CA VAL A 67 8.53 1.50 11.76
C VAL A 67 9.04 2.71 12.56
N GLU A 68 8.87 2.72 13.88
CA GLU A 68 9.32 3.85 14.71
C GLU A 68 10.84 4.01 14.70
N ALA A 69 11.58 2.90 14.72
CA ALA A 69 13.04 2.94 14.63
C ALA A 69 13.48 3.55 13.29
N VAL A 70 12.87 3.15 12.17
CA VAL A 70 13.32 3.54 10.82
C VAL A 70 13.06 5.02 10.48
N LYS A 71 12.04 5.67 11.06
CA LYS A 71 11.65 7.04 10.70
C LYS A 71 12.79 8.05 10.72
N SER A 72 13.59 8.08 11.79
CA SER A 72 14.69 9.04 11.95
C SER A 72 15.86 8.70 11.02
N TYR A 73 16.22 7.42 10.93
CA TYR A 73 17.29 6.95 10.05
C TYR A 73 16.98 7.19 8.57
N PHE A 74 15.75 6.92 8.14
CA PHE A 74 15.34 7.18 6.77
C PHE A 74 15.51 8.64 6.38
N ARG A 75 15.06 9.58 7.23
CA ARG A 75 15.19 11.03 6.99
C ARG A 75 16.66 11.45 6.89
N ALA A 76 17.49 11.03 7.83
CA ALA A 76 18.92 11.37 7.82
C ALA A 76 19.65 10.77 6.61
N PHE A 77 19.26 9.56 6.19
CA PHE A 77 19.88 8.88 5.05
C PHE A 77 19.58 9.61 3.74
N VAL A 78 18.31 9.90 3.44
CA VAL A 78 17.92 10.56 2.18
C VAL A 78 18.33 12.03 2.12
N GLU A 79 18.59 12.67 3.25
CA GLU A 79 19.20 14.02 3.30
C GLU A 79 20.68 13.96 2.89
N LYS A 80 21.40 12.93 3.35
CA LYS A 80 22.81 12.74 3.04
C LYS A 80 23.05 12.18 1.63
N TRP A 81 22.12 11.35 1.15
CA TRP A 81 22.18 10.67 -0.15
C TRP A 81 20.80 10.79 -0.84
N PRO A 82 20.56 11.86 -1.61
CA PRO A 82 19.26 12.11 -2.24
C PRO A 82 19.00 11.20 -3.45
#